data_AF-A0A9W9URU7-F1
#
_entry.id   AF-A0A9W9URU7-F1
#
_cell.length_a   1.000
_cell.length_b   1.000
_cell.length_c   1.000
_cell.angle_alpha   90.00
_cell.angle_beta   90.00
_cell.angle_gamma   90.00
#
_symmetry.space_group_name_H-M   'P 1'
#
loop_
_entity.id
_entity.type
_entity.pdbx_description
1 polymer ?
#
loop_
_entity_poly.entity_id
_entity_poly.type
_entity_poly.pdbx_seq_one_letter_code
_entity_poly.pdbx_strand_id
1 'polypeptide(L)'
;MSHEEVHEIFDMTKETVMEVYRLSTEETLAKAVLLNMEEDLVALQALVLFLSVSNLTGKPKVAWKLTGIARRSGVFSQTRHSPFQIEMRNRLWWQLWYLDHRAAKDLGQRNGLENLHTFELPLNVNDSDLDPSSSHLATSRNGWSEQTFALVRYRIAQTRQMLSEDNVMTRKQEIIRACEQQLHDHHLQFCTDQQSTIQWLTRHVAHVLVMEMWFELYSADTIDISSVGLADDGQHEQGFRDFLFLNAIDIVDTTTRLEWETQSRQWAWLLKGYQQFHPLVFLLNELQYREQYAAVDHAWKVVESALSRWPPTTRDSSNGRVMENLKDSW
;
A
#
# COMPACT_ATOMS: atom_id res chain seq x y z
N MET A 1 18.57 -6.94 11.29
CA MET A 1 19.98 -7.16 11.68
C MET A 1 20.67 -5.82 11.91
N SER A 2 21.29 -5.69 13.09
CA SER A 2 22.22 -4.60 13.41
C SER A 2 23.49 -4.71 12.56
N HIS A 3 24.32 -3.66 12.52
CA HIS A 3 25.60 -3.73 11.81
C HIS A 3 26.54 -4.76 12.46
N GLU A 4 26.48 -4.89 13.78
CA GLU A 4 27.26 -5.85 14.57
C GLU A 4 26.88 -7.30 14.22
N GLU A 5 25.58 -7.62 14.23
CA GLU A 5 25.09 -8.96 13.85
C GLU A 5 25.48 -9.34 12.42
N VAL A 6 25.46 -8.37 11.48
CA VAL A 6 25.86 -8.63 10.09
C VAL A 6 27.35 -8.92 10.01
N HIS A 7 28.18 -8.15 10.74
CA HIS A 7 29.61 -8.38 10.75
C HIS A 7 29.97 -9.72 11.40
N GLU A 8 29.32 -10.10 12.49
CA GLU A 8 29.52 -11.40 13.16
C GLU A 8 29.17 -12.59 12.27
N ILE A 9 28.09 -12.49 11.48
CA ILE A 9 27.60 -13.61 10.65
C ILE A 9 28.33 -13.70 9.31
N PHE A 10 28.63 -12.56 8.69
CA PHE A 10 29.11 -12.50 7.30
C PHE A 10 30.57 -12.04 7.15
N ASP A 11 31.23 -11.61 8.23
CA ASP A 11 32.59 -11.03 8.22
C ASP A 11 32.74 -9.85 7.25
N MET A 12 31.65 -9.11 7.03
CA MET A 12 31.54 -8.04 6.05
C MET A 12 30.67 -6.90 6.62
N THR A 13 30.80 -5.69 6.07
CA THR A 13 29.90 -4.60 6.43
C THR A 13 28.51 -4.86 5.87
N LYS A 14 27.48 -4.31 6.53
CA LYS A 14 26.09 -4.44 6.11
C LYS A 14 25.86 -3.94 4.68
N GLU A 15 26.52 -2.85 4.33
CA GLU A 15 26.46 -2.25 2.99
C GLU A 15 26.99 -3.23 1.94
N THR A 16 28.15 -3.83 2.19
CA THR A 16 28.75 -4.79 1.24
C THR A 16 27.93 -6.07 1.13
N VAL A 17 27.42 -6.60 2.25
CA VAL A 17 26.52 -7.77 2.22
C VAL A 17 25.27 -7.46 1.40
N MET A 18 24.61 -6.33 1.66
CA MET A 18 23.42 -5.93 0.91
C MET A 18 23.71 -5.78 -0.59
N GLU A 19 24.86 -5.19 -0.95
CA GLU A 19 25.24 -5.01 -2.35
C GLU A 19 25.54 -6.35 -3.06
N VAL A 20 26.29 -7.25 -2.42
CA VAL A 20 26.63 -8.56 -2.97
C VAL A 20 25.37 -9.40 -3.18
N TYR A 21 24.53 -9.56 -2.15
CA TYR A 21 23.30 -10.34 -2.26
C TYR A 21 22.33 -9.74 -3.26
N ARG A 22 22.23 -8.40 -3.34
CA ARG A 22 21.41 -7.74 -4.37
C ARG A 22 21.93 -8.08 -5.77
N LEU A 23 23.22 -7.87 -6.04
CA LEU A 23 23.81 -8.11 -7.36
C LEU A 23 23.65 -9.57 -7.78
N SER A 24 24.00 -10.52 -6.90
CA SER A 24 23.87 -11.95 -7.18
C SER A 24 22.40 -12.35 -7.44
N THR A 25 21.46 -11.75 -6.72
CA THR A 25 20.01 -11.99 -6.96
C THR A 25 19.57 -11.39 -8.29
N GLU A 26 19.99 -10.17 -8.62
CA GLU A 26 19.70 -9.51 -9.89
C GLU A 26 20.24 -10.32 -11.08
N GLU A 27 21.50 -10.76 -11.02
CA GLU A 27 22.11 -11.57 -12.07
C GLU A 27 21.42 -12.93 -12.26
N THR A 28 21.08 -13.59 -11.16
CA THR A 28 20.44 -14.91 -11.19
C THR A 28 19.00 -14.80 -11.71
N LEU A 29 18.24 -13.81 -11.23
CA LEU A 29 16.89 -13.55 -11.71
C LEU A 29 16.91 -13.11 -13.17
N ALA A 30 17.87 -12.29 -13.61
CA ALA A 30 17.97 -11.89 -15.01
C ALA A 30 18.16 -13.12 -15.91
N LYS A 31 19.03 -14.06 -15.52
CA LYS A 31 19.22 -15.33 -16.24
C LYS A 31 17.93 -16.16 -16.23
N ALA A 32 17.27 -16.33 -15.09
CA ALA A 32 16.05 -17.11 -14.98
C ALA A 32 14.89 -16.51 -15.80
N VAL A 33 14.71 -15.18 -15.71
CA VAL A 33 13.68 -14.43 -16.44
C VAL A 33 13.89 -14.53 -17.95
N LEU A 34 15.13 -14.38 -18.41
CA LEU A 34 15.47 -14.45 -19.84
C LEU A 34 15.39 -15.86 -20.42
N LEU A 35 15.64 -16.90 -19.61
CA LEU A 35 15.78 -18.27 -20.11
C LEU A 35 14.50 -19.08 -20.01
N ASN A 36 13.74 -19.03 -18.91
CA ASN A 36 12.71 -20.05 -18.61
C ASN A 36 11.49 -19.56 -17.80
N MET A 37 11.21 -18.26 -17.73
CA MET A 37 10.13 -17.72 -16.87
C MET A 37 8.70 -18.07 -17.30
N GLU A 38 8.52 -18.75 -18.44
CA GLU A 38 7.19 -19.02 -18.97
C GLU A 38 6.40 -19.98 -18.07
N GLU A 39 7.05 -20.91 -17.37
CA GLU A 39 6.34 -21.93 -16.57
C GLU A 39 6.88 -22.13 -15.15
N ASP A 40 7.98 -21.46 -14.78
CA ASP A 40 8.61 -21.64 -13.47
C ASP A 40 7.97 -20.77 -12.38
N LEU A 41 7.06 -21.38 -11.62
CA LEU A 41 6.39 -20.76 -10.47
C LEU A 41 7.38 -20.31 -9.40
N VAL A 42 8.47 -21.06 -9.18
CA VAL A 42 9.46 -20.75 -8.13
C VAL A 42 10.30 -19.53 -8.55
N ALA A 43 10.69 -19.45 -9.82
CA ALA A 43 11.36 -18.27 -10.36
C ALA A 43 10.48 -17.02 -10.24
N LEU A 44 9.18 -17.14 -10.51
CA LEU A 44 8.23 -16.03 -10.35
C LEU A 44 8.08 -15.63 -8.87
N GLN A 45 7.99 -16.60 -7.94
CA GLN A 45 7.97 -16.32 -6.50
C GLN A 45 9.23 -15.55 -6.05
N ALA A 46 10.41 -16.01 -6.48
CA ALA A 46 11.68 -15.35 -6.17
C ALA A 46 11.72 -13.91 -6.71
N LEU A 47 11.24 -13.68 -7.94
CA LEU A 47 11.14 -12.35 -8.52
C LEU A 47 10.19 -11.45 -7.70
N VAL A 48 9.01 -11.96 -7.33
CA VAL A 48 8.03 -11.19 -6.54
C VAL A 48 8.57 -10.81 -5.16
N LEU A 49 9.30 -11.70 -4.49
CA LEU A 49 9.98 -11.40 -3.24
C LEU A 49 11.05 -10.31 -3.45
N PHE A 50 11.88 -10.46 -4.47
CA PHE A 50 12.90 -9.46 -4.81
C PHE A 50 12.28 -8.08 -5.11
N LEU A 51 11.17 -8.02 -5.84
CA LEU A 51 10.45 -6.78 -6.13
C LEU A 51 9.84 -6.15 -4.88
N SER A 52 9.32 -6.98 -3.97
CA SER A 52 8.74 -6.50 -2.71
C SER A 52 9.77 -5.79 -1.85
N VAL A 53 11.02 -6.27 -1.84
CA VAL A 53 12.15 -5.62 -1.17
C VAL A 53 12.66 -4.43 -1.99
N SER A 54 12.79 -4.55 -3.31
CA SER A 54 13.36 -3.52 -4.18
C SER A 54 12.54 -2.24 -4.23
N ASN A 55 11.21 -2.33 -4.19
CA ASN A 55 10.31 -1.17 -4.09
C ASN A 55 10.64 -0.28 -2.88
N LEU A 56 11.20 -0.86 -1.82
CA LEU A 56 11.56 -0.15 -0.59
C LEU A 56 12.96 0.48 -0.64
N THR A 57 13.77 0.15 -1.65
CA THR A 57 15.13 0.68 -1.83
C THR A 57 15.22 1.90 -2.76
N GLY A 58 14.07 2.49 -3.12
CA GLY A 58 14.04 3.78 -3.84
C GLY A 58 14.25 3.71 -5.35
N LYS A 59 14.00 2.55 -5.98
CA LYS A 59 14.02 2.38 -7.44
C LYS A 59 12.63 2.02 -8.01
N PRO A 60 11.57 2.83 -7.78
CA PRO A 60 10.20 2.50 -8.19
C PRO A 60 10.07 2.27 -9.70
N LYS A 61 10.85 2.97 -10.53
CA LYS A 61 10.87 2.77 -12.00
C LYS A 61 11.33 1.37 -12.41
N VAL A 62 12.29 0.78 -11.70
CA VAL A 62 12.80 -0.56 -12.00
C VAL A 62 11.78 -1.60 -11.58
N ALA A 63 11.25 -1.45 -10.37
CA ALA A 63 10.22 -2.34 -9.87
C ALA A 63 8.97 -2.32 -10.75
N TRP A 64 8.48 -1.14 -11.17
CA TRP A 64 7.35 -1.03 -12.09
C TRP A 64 7.55 -1.80 -13.40
N LYS A 65 8.71 -1.61 -14.06
CA LYS A 65 9.06 -2.34 -15.29
C LYS A 65 9.10 -3.86 -15.09
N LEU A 66 9.76 -4.31 -14.02
CA LEU A 66 9.90 -5.73 -13.73
C LEU A 66 8.58 -6.37 -13.31
N THR A 67 7.71 -5.67 -12.58
CA THR A 67 6.35 -6.11 -12.29
C THR A 67 5.56 -6.31 -13.58
N GLY A 68 5.65 -5.37 -14.54
CA GLY A 68 5.04 -5.52 -15.85
C GLY A 68 5.55 -6.75 -16.62
N ILE A 69 6.84 -7.10 -16.51
CA ILE A 69 7.39 -8.34 -17.10
C ILE A 69 6.81 -9.56 -16.39
N ALA A 70 6.83 -9.58 -15.06
CA ALA A 70 6.32 -10.69 -14.26
C ALA A 70 4.84 -11.01 -14.54
N ARG A 71 4.01 -9.99 -14.75
CA ARG A 71 2.58 -10.15 -15.09
C ARG A 71 2.35 -10.78 -16.46
N ARG A 72 3.32 -10.71 -17.37
CA ARG A 72 3.27 -11.37 -18.69
C ARG A 72 3.87 -12.78 -18.68
N SER A 73 4.24 -13.32 -17.51
CA SER A 73 4.69 -14.70 -17.40
C SER A 73 3.58 -15.68 -17.81
N GLY A 74 3.96 -16.73 -18.54
CA GLY A 74 3.06 -17.82 -18.94
C GLY A 74 2.49 -18.64 -17.77
N VAL A 75 3.02 -18.45 -16.54
CA VAL A 75 2.51 -19.08 -15.31
C VAL A 75 1.02 -18.83 -15.10
N PHE A 76 0.52 -17.68 -15.56
CA PHE A 76 -0.89 -17.29 -15.43
C PHE A 76 -1.80 -17.79 -16.56
N SER A 77 -1.24 -18.29 -17.67
CA SER A 77 -2.02 -18.70 -18.86
C SER A 77 -2.44 -20.17 -18.87
N GLN A 78 -1.91 -20.97 -17.95
CA GLN A 78 -2.20 -22.39 -17.84
C GLN A 78 -3.59 -22.64 -17.19
N THR A 79 -4.29 -23.68 -17.62
CA THR A 79 -5.71 -23.92 -17.27
C THR A 79 -5.94 -25.14 -16.37
N ARG A 80 -4.92 -25.97 -16.14
CA ARG A 80 -5.02 -27.19 -15.31
C ARG A 80 -4.01 -27.14 -14.18
N HIS A 81 -4.51 -26.87 -12.98
CA HIS A 81 -3.69 -26.72 -11.78
C HIS A 81 -4.27 -27.49 -10.62
N SER A 82 -3.38 -27.97 -9.74
CA SER A 82 -3.81 -28.46 -8.43
C SER A 82 -4.36 -27.30 -7.60
N PRO A 83 -5.19 -27.57 -6.57
CA PRO A 83 -5.69 -26.56 -5.65
C PRO A 83 -4.58 -25.67 -5.06
N PHE A 84 -3.46 -26.28 -4.66
CA PHE A 84 -2.28 -25.57 -4.17
C PHE A 84 -1.71 -24.59 -5.21
N GLN A 85 -1.57 -25.07 -6.45
CA GLN A 85 -1.03 -24.27 -7.56
C GLN A 85 -1.94 -23.09 -7.94
N ILE A 86 -3.26 -23.23 -7.80
CA ILE A 86 -4.24 -22.15 -7.99
C ILE A 86 -4.04 -21.10 -6.90
N GLU A 87 -4.00 -21.51 -5.63
CA GLU A 87 -3.82 -20.58 -4.51
C GLU A 87 -2.49 -19.82 -4.60
N MET A 88 -1.39 -20.48 -4.98
CA MET A 88 -0.10 -19.81 -5.19
C MET A 88 -0.18 -18.75 -6.31
N ARG A 89 -0.90 -19.03 -7.40
CA ARG A 89 -1.09 -18.07 -8.50
C ARG A 89 -1.97 -16.90 -8.09
N ASN A 90 -3.05 -17.14 -7.35
CA ASN A 90 -3.89 -16.07 -6.78
C ASN A 90 -3.03 -15.14 -5.91
N ARG A 91 -2.24 -15.70 -4.98
CA ARG A 91 -1.34 -14.92 -4.11
C ARG A 91 -0.34 -14.09 -4.91
N LEU A 92 0.31 -14.69 -5.91
CA LEU A 92 1.29 -14.01 -6.76
C LEU A 92 0.66 -12.90 -7.61
N TRP A 93 -0.49 -13.16 -8.22
CA TRP A 93 -1.20 -12.20 -9.04
C TRP A 93 -1.56 -10.95 -8.24
N TRP A 94 -2.19 -11.15 -7.07
CA TRP A 94 -2.58 -10.04 -6.20
C TRP A 94 -1.38 -9.29 -5.61
N GLN A 95 -0.29 -9.98 -5.30
CA GLN A 95 0.95 -9.32 -4.86
C GLN A 95 1.58 -8.50 -5.99
N LEU A 96 1.64 -9.01 -7.22
CA LEU A 96 2.11 -8.27 -8.39
C LEU A 96 1.24 -7.04 -8.65
N TRP A 97 -0.08 -7.19 -8.59
CA TRP A 97 -1.00 -6.06 -8.70
C TRP A 97 -0.70 -4.99 -7.66
N TYR A 98 -0.49 -5.38 -6.40
CA TYR A 98 -0.16 -4.44 -5.33
C TYR A 98 1.16 -3.71 -5.57
N LEU A 99 2.20 -4.43 -6.00
CA LEU A 99 3.51 -3.85 -6.31
C LEU A 99 3.45 -2.88 -7.48
N ASP A 100 2.69 -3.22 -8.52
CA ASP A 100 2.44 -2.37 -9.69
C ASP A 100 1.72 -1.09 -9.29
N HIS A 101 0.61 -1.26 -8.55
CA HIS A 101 -0.23 -0.17 -8.07
C HIS A 101 0.56 0.81 -7.20
N ARG A 102 1.36 0.28 -6.28
CA ARG A 102 2.22 1.08 -5.41
C ARG A 102 3.29 1.83 -6.21
N ALA A 103 4.00 1.14 -7.10
CA ALA A 103 5.09 1.75 -7.85
C ALA A 103 4.59 2.91 -8.75
N ALA A 104 3.44 2.74 -9.40
CA ALA A 104 2.88 3.79 -10.23
C ALA A 104 2.28 4.95 -9.40
N LYS A 105 1.72 4.69 -8.21
CA LYS A 105 1.35 5.75 -7.24
C LYS A 105 2.57 6.58 -6.80
N ASP A 106 3.67 5.92 -6.44
CA ASP A 106 4.93 6.59 -6.05
C ASP A 106 5.53 7.41 -7.20
N LEU A 107 5.27 7.02 -8.46
CA LEU A 107 5.68 7.76 -9.65
C LEU A 107 4.69 8.85 -10.08
N GLY A 108 3.52 8.96 -9.43
CA GLY A 108 2.42 9.83 -9.84
C GLY A 108 1.83 9.46 -11.21
N GLN A 109 1.92 8.19 -11.61
CA GLN A 109 1.35 7.68 -12.85
C GLN A 109 -0.02 7.07 -12.60
N ARG A 110 -0.92 7.18 -13.58
CA ARG A 110 -2.17 6.43 -13.56
C ARG A 110 -1.87 4.95 -13.82
N ASN A 111 -2.36 4.09 -12.94
CA ASN A 111 -2.29 2.66 -13.14
C ASN A 111 -3.18 2.30 -14.32
N GLY A 112 -2.69 1.47 -15.23
CA GLY A 112 -3.57 0.78 -16.17
C GLY A 112 -4.56 -0.02 -15.34
N LEU A 113 -5.84 0.34 -15.39
CA LEU A 113 -6.93 -0.40 -14.75
C LEU A 113 -7.02 -1.78 -15.42
N GLU A 114 -6.18 -2.71 -14.98
CA GLU A 114 -6.30 -4.10 -15.38
C GLU A 114 -7.37 -4.79 -14.54
N ASN A 115 -8.07 -5.70 -15.20
CA ASN A 115 -9.22 -6.43 -14.70
C ASN A 115 -8.88 -7.17 -13.40
N LEU A 116 -9.25 -6.63 -12.23
CA LEU A 116 -9.08 -7.33 -10.93
C LEU A 116 -9.88 -8.64 -10.88
N HIS A 117 -10.77 -8.85 -11.84
CA HIS A 117 -11.61 -10.05 -11.97
C HIS A 117 -10.90 -11.23 -12.63
N THR A 118 -9.65 -11.09 -13.10
CA THR A 118 -8.93 -12.22 -13.73
C THR A 118 -8.62 -13.34 -12.73
N PHE A 119 -8.36 -13.00 -11.46
CA PHE A 119 -8.06 -13.98 -10.42
C PHE A 119 -8.93 -13.75 -9.19
N GLU A 120 -9.38 -14.84 -8.58
CA GLU A 120 -10.07 -14.81 -7.30
C GLU A 120 -9.13 -14.31 -6.20
N LEU A 121 -9.70 -13.78 -5.12
CA LEU A 121 -8.90 -13.43 -3.95
C LEU A 121 -8.28 -14.69 -3.34
N PRO A 122 -7.07 -14.59 -2.77
CA PRO A 122 -6.48 -15.68 -2.02
C PRO A 122 -7.38 -16.13 -0.86
N LEU A 123 -7.22 -17.39 -0.45
CA LEU A 123 -7.94 -17.91 0.70
C LEU A 123 -7.38 -17.35 2.01
N ASN A 124 -8.24 -17.13 3.01
CA ASN A 124 -7.81 -16.76 4.36
C ASN A 124 -7.31 -18.01 5.12
N VAL A 125 -6.08 -18.45 4.83
CA VAL A 125 -5.47 -19.66 5.39
C VAL A 125 -4.02 -19.42 5.81
N ASN A 126 -3.50 -20.26 6.70
CA ASN A 126 -2.07 -20.30 7.00
C ASN A 126 -1.36 -21.25 6.03
N ASP A 127 -0.05 -21.12 5.90
CA ASP A 127 0.74 -22.01 5.04
C ASP A 127 0.69 -23.46 5.52
N SER A 128 0.50 -23.69 6.82
CA SER A 128 0.29 -25.03 7.39
C SER A 128 -0.99 -25.72 6.92
N ASP A 129 -1.95 -24.98 6.37
CA ASP A 129 -3.21 -25.54 5.84
C ASP A 129 -3.08 -25.98 4.38
N LEU A 130 -1.96 -25.64 3.74
CA LEU A 130 -1.72 -25.87 2.32
C LEU A 130 -0.84 -27.11 2.15
N ASP A 131 -1.40 -28.13 1.52
CA ASP A 131 -0.67 -29.33 1.14
C ASP A 131 -0.55 -29.39 -0.40
N PRO A 132 0.68 -29.35 -0.96
CA PRO A 132 0.92 -29.47 -2.40
C PRO A 132 0.35 -30.75 -3.03
N SER A 133 0.20 -31.82 -2.24
CA SER A 133 -0.32 -33.11 -2.69
C SER A 133 -1.84 -33.26 -2.58
N SER A 134 -2.52 -32.32 -1.90
CA SER A 134 -3.97 -32.35 -1.72
C SER A 134 -4.70 -32.12 -3.05
N SER A 135 -5.69 -32.98 -3.32
CA SER A 135 -6.68 -32.78 -4.39
C SER A 135 -7.84 -31.87 -3.99
N HIS A 136 -7.91 -31.45 -2.73
CA HIS A 136 -8.99 -30.64 -2.19
C HIS A 136 -8.53 -29.21 -1.92
N LEU A 137 -9.41 -28.23 -2.20
CA LEU A 137 -9.21 -26.83 -1.83
C LEU A 137 -9.21 -26.70 -0.30
N ALA A 138 -8.28 -25.91 0.21
CA ALA A 138 -8.27 -25.54 1.62
C ALA A 138 -9.54 -24.73 1.96
N THR A 139 -10.02 -24.87 3.19
CA THR A 139 -11.18 -24.10 3.65
C THR A 139 -10.71 -22.79 4.27
N SER A 140 -11.27 -21.67 3.79
CA SER A 140 -11.00 -20.36 4.36
C SER A 140 -11.36 -20.33 5.84
N ARG A 141 -10.45 -19.83 6.68
CA ARG A 141 -10.67 -19.67 8.11
C ARG A 141 -11.61 -18.52 8.40
N ASN A 142 -12.41 -18.68 9.45
CA ASN A 142 -13.09 -17.58 10.13
C ASN A 142 -12.21 -17.12 11.29
N GLY A 143 -11.33 -16.14 11.05
CA GLY A 143 -10.35 -15.68 12.03
C GLY A 143 -9.10 -15.08 11.38
N TRP A 144 -8.14 -14.72 12.22
CA TRP A 144 -6.82 -14.27 11.78
C TRP A 144 -6.03 -15.41 11.11
N SER A 145 -5.36 -15.11 10.01
CA SER A 145 -4.38 -15.98 9.34
C SER A 145 -3.18 -15.17 8.82
N GLU A 146 -2.15 -15.86 8.38
CA GLU A 146 -0.98 -15.26 7.71
C GLU A 146 -1.36 -14.45 6.46
N GLN A 147 -2.47 -14.80 5.78
CA GLN A 147 -2.98 -14.06 4.62
C GLN A 147 -3.81 -12.83 4.97
N THR A 148 -4.22 -12.63 6.23
CA THR A 148 -5.14 -11.54 6.61
C THR A 148 -4.58 -10.16 6.22
N PHE A 149 -3.29 -9.91 6.44
CA PHE A 149 -2.65 -8.65 6.07
C PHE A 149 -2.74 -8.34 4.56
N ALA A 150 -2.50 -9.36 3.73
CA ALA A 150 -2.59 -9.22 2.27
C ALA A 150 -4.04 -9.03 1.81
N LEU A 151 -4.97 -9.81 2.36
CA LEU A 151 -6.39 -9.76 2.02
C LEU A 151 -7.03 -8.40 2.29
N VAL A 152 -6.68 -7.76 3.41
CA VAL A 152 -7.12 -6.39 3.70
C VAL A 152 -6.74 -5.43 2.57
N ARG A 153 -5.50 -5.51 2.06
CA ARG A 153 -5.03 -4.66 0.96
C ARG A 153 -5.77 -4.96 -0.34
N TYR A 154 -5.99 -6.24 -0.63
CA TYR A 154 -6.67 -6.67 -1.86
C TYR A 154 -8.16 -6.33 -1.86
N ARG A 155 -8.83 -6.35 -0.70
CA ARG A 155 -10.21 -5.87 -0.54
C ARG A 155 -10.31 -4.38 -0.83
N ILE A 156 -9.42 -3.57 -0.27
CA ILE A 156 -9.38 -2.12 -0.54
C ILE A 156 -9.10 -1.84 -2.01
N ALA A 157 -8.22 -2.62 -2.64
CA ALA A 157 -7.96 -2.54 -4.07
C ALA A 157 -9.22 -2.76 -4.93
N GLN A 158 -10.02 -3.78 -4.61
CA GLN A 158 -11.31 -4.02 -5.28
C GLN A 158 -12.27 -2.86 -5.08
N THR A 159 -12.37 -2.33 -3.86
CA THR A 159 -13.21 -1.16 -3.56
C THR A 159 -12.78 0.06 -4.38
N ARG A 160 -11.48 0.32 -4.52
CA ARG A 160 -10.96 1.43 -5.34
C ARG A 160 -11.36 1.29 -6.81
N GLN A 161 -11.39 0.08 -7.36
CA GLN A 161 -11.91 -0.12 -8.71
C GLN A 161 -13.39 0.25 -8.80
N MET A 162 -14.22 -0.20 -7.85
CA MET A 162 -15.65 0.17 -7.81
C MET A 162 -15.86 1.69 -7.72
N LEU A 163 -15.01 2.39 -6.96
CA LEU A 163 -15.05 3.85 -6.87
C LEU A 163 -14.71 4.56 -8.19
N SER A 164 -13.90 3.93 -9.05
CA SER A 164 -13.55 4.48 -10.37
C SER A 164 -14.65 4.28 -11.41
N GLU A 165 -15.53 3.30 -11.21
CA GLU A 165 -16.66 2.98 -12.09
C GLU A 165 -17.91 3.82 -11.77
N ASP A 166 -17.97 4.40 -10.57
CA ASP A 166 -19.05 5.28 -10.12
C ASP A 166 -18.64 6.76 -10.22
N ASN A 167 -19.61 7.66 -10.38
CA ASN A 167 -19.40 9.12 -10.40
C ASN A 167 -20.24 9.86 -9.35
N VAL A 168 -21.16 9.17 -8.67
CA VAL A 168 -22.05 9.78 -7.68
C VAL A 168 -21.37 9.83 -6.32
N MET A 169 -21.20 11.04 -5.79
CA MET A 169 -20.51 11.28 -4.51
C MET A 169 -21.06 10.44 -3.36
N THR A 170 -22.37 10.50 -3.11
CA THR A 170 -23.03 9.75 -2.03
C THR A 170 -22.81 8.25 -2.16
N ARG A 171 -22.85 7.72 -3.39
CA ARG A 171 -22.60 6.31 -3.65
C ARG A 171 -21.14 5.92 -3.38
N LYS A 172 -20.19 6.77 -3.73
CA LYS A 172 -18.77 6.59 -3.37
C LYS A 172 -18.57 6.55 -1.86
N GLN A 173 -19.23 7.44 -1.11
CA GLN A 173 -19.19 7.43 0.35
C GLN A 173 -19.74 6.11 0.93
N GLU A 174 -20.87 5.62 0.41
CA GLU A 174 -21.45 4.32 0.82
C GLU A 174 -20.50 3.15 0.53
N ILE A 175 -19.87 3.14 -0.65
CA ILE A 175 -18.90 2.10 -1.04
C ILE A 175 -17.72 2.07 -0.07
N ILE A 176 -17.17 3.24 0.32
CA ILE A 176 -16.06 3.30 1.27
C ILE A 176 -16.50 2.81 2.66
N ARG A 177 -17.66 3.25 3.15
CA ARG A 177 -18.20 2.79 4.45
C ARG A 177 -18.45 1.27 4.47
N ALA A 178 -19.01 0.73 3.39
CA ALA A 178 -19.22 -0.70 3.25
C ALA A 178 -17.89 -1.48 3.26
N CYS A 179 -16.84 -0.94 2.62
CA CYS A 179 -15.50 -1.51 2.67
C CYS A 179 -14.96 -1.55 4.10
N GLU A 180 -15.03 -0.44 4.82
CA GLU A 180 -14.57 -0.35 6.21
C GLU A 180 -15.27 -1.37 7.11
N GLN A 181 -16.60 -1.48 7.00
CA GLN A 181 -17.39 -2.48 7.72
C GLN A 181 -16.98 -3.91 7.34
N GLN A 182 -16.84 -4.22 6.05
CA GLN A 182 -16.43 -5.54 5.60
C GLN A 182 -15.04 -5.93 6.10
N LEU A 183 -14.09 -4.98 6.07
CA LEU A 183 -12.74 -5.20 6.62
C LEU A 183 -12.79 -5.50 8.10
N HIS A 184 -13.60 -4.75 8.86
CA HIS A 184 -13.80 -5.01 10.28
C HIS A 184 -14.37 -6.40 10.52
N ASP A 185 -15.49 -6.72 9.89
CA ASP A 185 -16.25 -7.94 10.14
C ASP A 185 -15.54 -9.21 9.63
N HIS A 186 -14.66 -9.13 8.64
CA HIS A 186 -14.00 -10.32 8.10
C HIS A 186 -12.53 -10.46 8.53
N HIS A 187 -11.90 -9.37 8.99
CA HIS A 187 -10.44 -9.36 9.22
C HIS A 187 -10.05 -8.63 10.50
N LEU A 188 -10.40 -7.35 10.65
CA LEU A 188 -9.83 -6.51 11.71
C LEU A 188 -10.38 -6.85 13.10
N GLN A 189 -11.60 -7.37 13.22
CA GLN A 189 -12.14 -7.82 14.50
C GLN A 189 -11.33 -8.98 15.12
N PHE A 190 -10.58 -9.73 14.29
CA PHE A 190 -9.70 -10.82 14.73
C PHE A 190 -8.29 -10.35 15.10
N CYS A 191 -7.99 -9.06 14.96
CA CYS A 191 -6.71 -8.45 15.34
C CYS A 191 -6.67 -8.13 16.86
N THR A 192 -6.91 -9.14 17.69
CA THR A 192 -7.11 -9.00 19.14
C THR A 192 -5.82 -9.04 19.95
N ASP A 193 -4.73 -9.59 19.40
CA ASP A 193 -3.47 -9.71 20.11
C ASP A 193 -2.75 -8.36 20.13
N GLN A 194 -2.67 -7.78 21.31
CA GLN A 194 -1.97 -6.51 21.53
C GLN A 194 -0.45 -6.65 21.39
N GLN A 195 0.11 -7.85 21.56
CA GLN A 195 1.55 -8.09 21.42
C GLN A 195 1.94 -8.39 19.96
N SER A 196 0.98 -8.79 19.13
CA SER A 196 1.21 -9.09 17.72
C SER A 196 1.44 -7.82 16.91
N THR A 197 2.70 -7.61 16.51
CA THR A 197 3.10 -6.42 15.77
C THR A 197 2.61 -6.44 14.32
N ILE A 198 2.37 -7.62 13.73
CA ILE A 198 1.75 -7.74 12.41
C ILE A 198 0.26 -7.39 12.46
N GLN A 199 -0.46 -7.75 13.54
CA GLN A 199 -1.85 -7.34 13.71
C GLN A 199 -2.01 -5.83 13.91
N TRP A 200 -1.07 -5.21 14.65
CA TRP A 200 -0.97 -3.75 14.72
C TRP A 200 -0.77 -3.15 13.32
N LEU A 201 0.19 -3.68 12.55
CA LEU A 201 0.49 -3.20 11.20
C LEU A 201 -0.72 -3.33 10.28
N THR A 202 -1.45 -4.45 10.35
CA THR A 202 -2.67 -4.65 9.56
C THR A 202 -3.74 -3.61 9.87
N ARG A 203 -4.00 -3.32 11.15
CA ARG A 203 -4.95 -2.28 11.54
C ARG A 203 -4.52 -0.89 11.05
N HIS A 204 -3.25 -0.56 11.24
CA HIS A 204 -2.69 0.72 10.78
C HIS A 204 -2.79 0.88 9.26
N VAL A 205 -2.35 -0.13 8.50
CA VAL A 205 -2.39 -0.10 7.03
C VAL A 205 -3.82 -0.07 6.51
N ALA A 206 -4.76 -0.81 7.13
CA ALA A 206 -6.17 -0.74 6.77
C ALA A 206 -6.72 0.68 6.92
N HIS A 207 -6.48 1.29 8.08
CA HIS A 207 -6.90 2.65 8.37
C HIS A 207 -6.34 3.66 7.36
N VAL A 208 -5.02 3.64 7.13
CA VAL A 208 -4.37 4.54 6.16
C VAL A 208 -4.98 4.37 4.77
N LEU A 209 -5.11 3.15 4.27
CA LEU A 209 -5.59 2.90 2.89
C LEU A 209 -7.07 3.25 2.71
N VAL A 210 -7.91 3.09 3.75
CA VAL A 210 -9.31 3.55 3.74
C VAL A 210 -9.37 5.08 3.78
N MET A 211 -8.60 5.72 4.65
CA MET A 211 -8.53 7.18 4.72
C MET A 211 -8.01 7.81 3.43
N GLU A 212 -7.08 7.16 2.73
CA GLU A 212 -6.65 7.61 1.40
C GLU A 212 -7.82 7.65 0.39
N MET A 213 -8.75 6.69 0.41
CA MET A 213 -9.95 6.75 -0.45
C MET A 213 -10.82 7.97 -0.09
N TRP A 214 -10.94 8.29 1.20
CA TRP A 214 -11.65 9.49 1.64
C TRP A 214 -10.93 10.77 1.22
N PHE A 215 -9.61 10.87 1.39
CA PHE A 215 -8.85 12.05 0.95
C PHE A 215 -8.97 12.27 -0.56
N GLU A 216 -8.88 11.22 -1.36
CA GLU A 216 -9.07 11.29 -2.81
C GLU A 216 -10.48 11.78 -3.18
N LEU A 217 -11.49 11.35 -2.44
CA LEU A 217 -12.88 11.76 -2.67
C LEU A 217 -13.13 13.24 -2.33
N TYR A 218 -12.45 13.77 -1.31
CA TYR A 218 -12.63 15.15 -0.80
C TYR A 218 -11.53 16.14 -1.21
N SER A 219 -10.50 15.70 -1.94
CA SER A 219 -9.48 16.58 -2.51
C SER A 219 -10.06 17.37 -3.70
N ALA A 220 -9.71 18.65 -3.79
CA ALA A 220 -10.36 19.68 -4.61
C ALA A 220 -10.47 19.41 -6.12
N ASP A 221 -9.78 18.41 -6.68
CA ASP A 221 -9.87 18.06 -8.11
C ASP A 221 -11.07 17.15 -8.45
N THR A 222 -11.75 16.55 -7.45
CA THR A 222 -12.89 15.64 -7.68
C THR A 222 -14.24 16.34 -7.59
N ILE A 223 -14.26 17.62 -7.19
CA ILE A 223 -15.50 18.40 -7.03
C ILE A 223 -15.34 19.69 -7.82
N ASP A 224 -16.05 19.78 -8.94
CA ASP A 224 -16.36 21.06 -9.57
C ASP A 224 -17.22 21.85 -8.58
N ILE A 225 -16.57 22.69 -7.74
CA ILE A 225 -17.21 23.51 -6.70
C ILE A 225 -18.25 24.48 -7.31
N SER A 226 -18.33 24.56 -8.65
CA SER A 226 -19.34 25.34 -9.37
C SER A 226 -20.73 24.71 -9.47
N SER A 227 -20.94 23.43 -9.12
CA SER A 227 -22.14 22.71 -9.61
C SER A 227 -23.11 22.09 -8.60
N VAL A 228 -23.08 22.39 -7.29
CA VAL A 228 -24.20 22.00 -6.42
C VAL A 228 -24.45 23.04 -5.33
N GLY A 229 -25.35 23.98 -5.63
CA GLY A 229 -26.04 24.71 -4.58
C GLY A 229 -27.09 23.81 -3.96
N LEU A 230 -26.88 23.36 -2.72
CA LEU A 230 -27.96 23.00 -1.78
C LEU A 230 -27.51 23.32 -0.35
N ALA A 231 -28.09 24.39 0.18
CA ALA A 231 -27.96 24.82 1.56
C ALA A 231 -28.80 23.90 2.46
N ASP A 232 -28.17 22.88 3.07
CA ASP A 232 -28.61 22.29 4.35
C ASP A 232 -27.55 21.33 4.97
N ASP A 233 -26.62 20.79 4.17
CA ASP A 233 -25.66 19.74 4.61
C ASP A 233 -24.27 20.25 5.01
N GLY A 234 -24.02 21.56 4.91
CA GLY A 234 -22.67 22.14 5.08
C GLY A 234 -22.06 21.93 6.47
N GLN A 235 -22.86 21.78 7.52
CA GLN A 235 -22.34 21.50 8.87
C GLN A 235 -21.86 20.05 9.03
N HIS A 236 -22.56 19.07 8.43
CA HIS A 236 -22.14 17.67 8.46
C HIS A 236 -20.90 17.46 7.57
N GLU A 237 -20.86 18.12 6.41
CA GLU A 237 -19.67 18.10 5.55
C GLU A 237 -18.46 18.73 6.24
N GLN A 238 -18.63 19.86 6.93
CA GLN A 238 -17.55 20.49 7.69
C GLN A 238 -17.06 19.60 8.84
N GLY A 239 -17.97 18.99 9.60
CA GLY A 239 -17.60 18.06 10.67
C GLY A 239 -16.83 16.84 10.14
N PHE A 240 -17.17 16.36 8.93
CA PHE A 240 -16.44 15.29 8.29
C PHE A 240 -15.07 15.73 7.76
N ARG A 241 -14.95 16.94 7.19
CA ARG A 241 -13.66 17.53 6.81
C ARG A 241 -12.74 17.71 8.01
N ASP A 242 -13.28 18.11 9.17
CA ASP A 242 -12.53 18.19 10.42
C ASP A 242 -12.01 16.82 10.87
N PHE A 243 -12.85 15.79 10.77
CA PHE A 243 -12.43 14.40 11.00
C PHE A 243 -11.31 13.97 10.04
N LEU A 244 -11.44 14.27 8.75
CA LEU A 244 -10.40 13.98 7.76
C LEU A 244 -9.10 14.74 8.06
N PHE A 245 -9.18 16.02 8.46
CA PHE A 245 -8.03 16.83 8.79
C PHE A 245 -7.22 16.22 9.94
N LEU A 246 -7.88 15.82 11.03
CA LEU A 246 -7.20 15.17 12.16
C LEU A 246 -6.58 13.83 11.76
N ASN A 247 -7.27 13.02 10.96
CA ASN A 247 -6.72 11.76 10.46
C ASN A 247 -5.53 11.99 9.52
N ALA A 248 -5.57 13.04 8.70
CA ALA A 248 -4.47 13.36 7.82
C ALA A 248 -3.22 13.77 8.63
N ILE A 249 -3.39 14.54 9.72
CA ILE A 249 -2.29 14.83 10.66
C ILE A 249 -1.72 13.52 11.23
N ASP A 250 -2.58 12.65 11.77
CA ASP A 250 -2.16 11.38 12.39
C ASP A 250 -1.39 10.47 11.42
N ILE A 251 -1.89 10.38 10.18
CA ILE A 251 -1.26 9.59 9.13
C ILE A 251 0.09 10.20 8.76
N VAL A 252 0.17 11.50 8.45
CA VAL A 252 1.43 12.15 8.06
C VAL A 252 2.50 12.08 9.16
N ASP A 253 2.07 12.11 10.42
CA ASP A 253 2.95 12.00 11.58
C ASP A 253 3.35 10.56 11.93
N THR A 254 2.86 9.56 11.17
CA THR A 254 3.17 8.13 11.42
C THR A 254 4.66 7.90 11.60
N THR A 255 5.53 8.47 10.76
CA THR A 255 6.97 8.22 10.86
C THR A 255 7.57 8.74 12.17
N THR A 256 7.11 9.88 12.68
CA THR A 256 7.50 10.40 13.99
C THR A 256 7.01 9.48 15.10
N ARG A 257 5.75 9.04 15.02
CA ARG A 257 5.15 8.11 15.99
C ARG A 257 5.88 6.77 16.07
N LEU A 258 6.39 6.26 14.93
CA LEU A 258 7.20 5.04 14.85
C LEU A 258 8.52 5.12 15.64
N GLU A 259 8.99 6.31 16.01
CA GLU A 259 10.18 6.48 16.85
C GLU A 259 9.90 6.15 18.33
N TRP A 260 8.65 6.36 18.75
CA TRP A 260 8.22 6.26 20.16
C TRP A 260 7.44 4.99 20.46
N GLU A 261 6.72 4.43 19.49
CA GLU A 261 5.94 3.20 19.65
C GLU A 261 6.83 1.94 19.44
N THR A 262 7.10 1.21 20.52
CA THR A 262 8.00 0.03 20.51
C THR A 262 7.52 -1.10 19.59
N GLN A 263 6.20 -1.33 19.51
CA GLN A 263 5.60 -2.39 18.70
C GLN A 263 5.70 -2.12 17.19
N SER A 264 5.72 -0.85 16.81
CA SER A 264 5.70 -0.42 15.41
C SER A 264 7.08 -0.08 14.85
N ARG A 265 8.07 0.17 15.73
CA ARG A 265 9.46 0.47 15.35
C ARG A 265 10.07 -0.54 14.39
N GLN A 266 9.76 -1.84 14.52
CA GLN A 266 10.28 -2.87 13.62
C GLN A 266 9.75 -2.76 12.18
N TRP A 267 8.62 -2.07 11.98
CA TRP A 267 8.01 -1.83 10.67
C TRP A 267 8.43 -0.49 10.05
N ALA A 268 9.34 0.25 10.70
CA ALA A 268 9.82 1.53 10.20
C ALA A 268 10.41 1.43 8.78
N TRP A 269 11.12 0.35 8.44
CA TRP A 269 11.65 0.14 7.09
C TRP A 269 10.54 0.03 6.02
N LEU A 270 9.38 -0.51 6.39
CA LEU A 270 8.24 -0.66 5.49
C LEU A 270 7.47 0.66 5.37
N LEU A 271 7.17 1.30 6.50
CA LEU A 271 6.31 2.48 6.59
C LEU A 271 7.02 3.78 6.18
N LYS A 272 8.32 3.94 6.44
CA LYS A 272 9.11 5.10 5.97
C LYS A 272 9.14 5.25 4.45
N GLY A 273 8.94 4.15 3.72
CA GLY A 273 8.85 4.15 2.27
C GLY A 273 7.50 4.63 1.73
N TYR A 274 6.52 4.97 2.58
CA TYR A 274 5.24 5.54 2.14
C TYR A 274 5.31 7.05 2.22
N GLN A 275 5.07 7.71 1.10
CA GLN A 275 5.22 9.17 1.00
C GLN A 275 3.97 9.94 1.44
N GLN A 276 2.87 9.22 1.71
CA GLN A 276 1.62 9.77 2.27
C GLN A 276 1.12 10.99 1.50
N PHE A 277 1.23 10.93 0.18
CA PHE A 277 0.95 12.05 -0.72
C PHE A 277 -0.47 12.60 -0.58
N HIS A 278 -1.51 11.75 -0.65
CA HIS A 278 -2.90 12.22 -0.54
C HIS A 278 -3.23 12.88 0.80
N PRO A 279 -2.88 12.30 1.97
CA PRO A 279 -3.02 12.98 3.26
C PRO A 279 -2.31 14.34 3.28
N LEU A 280 -1.09 14.43 2.73
CA LEU A 280 -0.32 15.68 2.68
C LEU A 280 -0.97 16.76 1.81
N VAL A 281 -1.45 16.40 0.62
CA VAL A 281 -2.17 17.31 -0.28
C VAL A 281 -3.46 17.80 0.38
N PHE A 282 -4.21 16.88 1.01
CA PHE A 282 -5.42 17.23 1.75
C PHE A 282 -5.13 18.20 2.90
N LEU A 283 -4.09 17.93 3.71
CA LEU A 283 -3.68 18.83 4.80
C LEU A 283 -3.32 20.21 4.28
N LEU A 284 -2.50 20.30 3.25
CA LEU A 284 -2.12 21.59 2.67
C LEU A 284 -3.37 22.32 2.20
N ASN A 285 -4.26 21.71 1.42
CA ASN A 285 -5.48 22.40 0.97
C ASN A 285 -6.34 22.90 2.13
N GLU A 286 -6.51 22.12 3.18
CA GLU A 286 -7.31 22.51 4.35
C GLU A 286 -6.66 23.62 5.19
N LEU A 287 -5.33 23.70 5.22
CA LEU A 287 -4.61 24.77 5.95
C LEU A 287 -4.85 26.17 5.35
N GLN A 288 -5.37 26.28 4.12
CA GLN A 288 -5.60 27.59 3.45
C GLN A 288 -6.79 28.32 4.07
N TYR A 289 -7.71 27.56 4.65
CA TYR A 289 -9.03 28.04 5.03
C TYR A 289 -9.32 27.85 6.53
N ARG A 290 -8.42 27.22 7.30
CA ARG A 290 -8.61 26.92 8.73
C ARG A 290 -7.94 27.96 9.63
N GLU A 291 -8.72 28.49 10.58
CA GLU A 291 -8.26 29.46 11.58
C GLU A 291 -7.97 28.84 12.97
N GLN A 292 -8.09 27.52 13.14
CA GLN A 292 -7.88 26.85 14.44
C GLN A 292 -6.40 26.79 14.86
N TYR A 293 -5.92 27.86 15.50
CA TYR A 293 -4.51 28.09 15.83
C TYR A 293 -3.75 26.86 16.35
N ALA A 294 -4.22 26.15 17.39
CA ALA A 294 -3.44 25.05 17.99
C ALA A 294 -3.31 23.80 17.07
N ALA A 295 -4.38 23.43 16.37
CA ALA A 295 -4.36 22.27 15.46
C ALA A 295 -3.63 22.61 14.15
N VAL A 296 -3.77 23.85 13.67
CA VAL A 296 -3.07 24.39 12.50
C VAL A 296 -1.56 24.46 12.75
N ASP A 297 -1.13 24.96 13.91
CA ASP A 297 0.29 25.02 14.28
C ASP A 297 0.93 23.62 14.34
N HIS A 298 0.19 22.65 14.88
CA HIS A 298 0.65 21.26 14.93
C HIS A 298 0.72 20.64 13.52
N ALA A 299 -0.31 20.85 12.70
CA ALA A 299 -0.35 20.37 11.32
C ALA A 299 0.83 20.92 10.50
N TRP A 300 1.16 22.21 10.62
CA TRP A 300 2.32 22.79 9.94
C TRP A 300 3.63 22.11 10.32
N LYS A 301 3.87 21.85 11.62
CA LYS A 301 5.07 21.11 12.07
C LYS A 301 5.15 19.70 11.47
N VAL A 302 4.01 19.01 11.40
CA VAL A 302 3.91 17.66 10.83
C VAL A 302 4.21 17.69 9.32
N VAL A 303 3.67 18.67 8.59
CA VAL A 303 3.93 18.88 7.15
C VAL A 303 5.41 19.19 6.89
N GLU A 304 6.01 20.12 7.64
CA GLU A 304 7.43 20.47 7.52
C GLU A 304 8.34 19.27 7.78
N SER A 305 8.06 18.52 8.86
CA SER A 305 8.75 17.26 9.17
C SER A 305 8.65 16.27 8.01
N ALA A 306 7.46 16.07 7.44
CA ALA A 306 7.25 15.16 6.32
C ALA A 306 8.02 15.56 5.06
N LEU A 307 7.95 16.83 4.66
CA LEU A 307 8.64 17.35 3.47
C LEU A 307 10.18 17.32 3.62
N SER A 308 10.69 17.51 4.84
CA SER A 308 12.12 17.41 5.12
C SER A 308 12.67 15.98 4.91
N ARG A 309 11.81 14.97 5.09
CA ARG A 309 12.15 13.54 4.94
C ARG A 309 12.15 13.06 3.49
N TRP A 310 11.59 13.82 2.55
CA TRP A 310 11.47 13.39 1.15
C TRP A 310 12.82 13.38 0.45
N PRO A 311 13.19 12.25 -0.21
CA PRO A 311 14.42 12.21 -0.98
C PRO A 311 14.33 13.14 -2.20
N PRO A 312 15.46 13.67 -2.70
CA PRO A 312 15.47 14.61 -3.83
C PRO A 312 14.71 14.09 -5.06
N THR A 313 14.83 12.78 -5.33
CA THR A 313 14.17 12.11 -6.47
C THR A 313 12.64 12.16 -6.41
N THR A 314 12.06 12.37 -5.23
CA THR A 314 10.61 12.51 -5.05
C THR A 314 10.13 13.92 -5.33
N ARG A 315 10.96 14.94 -5.09
CA ARG A 315 10.63 16.34 -5.45
C ARG A 315 10.47 16.49 -6.96
N ASP A 316 11.28 15.75 -7.72
CA ASP A 316 11.21 15.73 -9.19
C ASP A 316 10.01 14.92 -9.76
N SER A 317 9.25 14.21 -8.92
CA SER A 317 8.07 13.45 -9.36
C SER A 317 6.88 14.36 -9.67
N SER A 318 5.85 13.84 -10.36
CA SER A 318 4.60 14.60 -10.57
C SER A 318 4.00 15.07 -9.24
N ASN A 319 4.02 14.19 -8.22
CA ASN A 319 3.55 14.47 -6.87
C ASN A 319 4.41 15.56 -6.19
N GLY A 320 5.74 15.50 -6.34
CA GLY A 320 6.65 16.51 -5.82
C GLY A 320 6.39 17.91 -6.38
N ARG A 321 6.14 18.02 -7.69
CA ARG A 321 5.83 19.28 -8.36
C ARG A 321 4.50 19.88 -7.92
N VAL A 322 3.47 19.05 -7.69
CA VAL A 322 2.19 19.50 -7.12
C VAL A 322 2.42 20.11 -5.72
N MET A 323 3.26 19.48 -4.90
CA MET A 323 3.56 20.00 -3.56
C MET A 323 4.39 21.28 -3.58
N GLU A 324 5.33 21.44 -4.50
CA GLU A 324 6.11 22.68 -4.66
C GLU A 324 5.19 23.84 -5.07
N ASN A 325 4.30 23.64 -6.04
CA ASN A 325 3.32 24.65 -6.45
C ASN A 325 2.37 25.02 -5.29
N LEU A 326 1.92 24.01 -4.54
CA LEU A 326 1.13 24.27 -3.34
C LEU A 326 1.95 25.10 -2.38
N LYS A 327 3.18 24.71 -2.04
CA LYS A 327 4.06 25.42 -1.10
C LYS A 327 4.36 26.88 -1.48
N ASP A 328 4.55 27.17 -2.77
CA ASP A 328 4.80 28.54 -3.25
C ASP A 328 3.56 29.45 -3.15
N SER A 329 2.39 28.88 -2.89
CA SER A 329 1.13 29.60 -2.68
C SER A 329 0.92 30.09 -1.24
N TRP A 330 1.92 29.92 -0.34
CA TRP A 330 1.83 30.22 1.10
C TRP A 330 2.85 31.22 1.60
#